data_AF-A0AAU7E640-F1
#
_entry.id   AF-A0AAU7E640-F1
#
_cell.length_a   1.000
_cell.length_b   1.000
_cell.length_c   1.000
_cell.angle_alpha   90.00
_cell.angle_beta   90.00
_cell.angle_gamma   90.00
#
_symmetry.space_group_name_H-M   'P 1'
#
loop_
_entity.id
_entity.type
_entity.pdbx_description
1 polymer ?
#
loop_
_entity_poly.entity_id
_entity_poly.type
_entity_poly.pdbx_seq_one_letter_code
_entity_poly.pdbx_strand_id
1 'polypeptide(L)'
;MLKKVILFLFMGFICLQANPLEQCNNHEVISNLKEKIPSEIFKNMYELSGFKAQGIDYESYEKSMKEMAKHYGKINYTDMIEINSISNFDLNSDSCMAMVNATLKGENRKGLWSVAYKVSSANKTEISDLAYVNGDFE
;
A
#
# COMPACT_ATOMS: atom_id res chain seq x y z
N MET A 1 20.40 32.78 46.88
CA MET A 1 20.59 31.37 46.48
C MET A 1 19.36 30.87 45.74
N LEU A 2 19.05 31.43 44.56
CA LEU A 2 17.80 31.14 43.82
C LEU A 2 18.04 31.12 42.30
N LYS A 3 19.16 30.53 41.86
CA LYS A 3 19.57 30.50 40.43
C LYS A 3 19.98 29.11 39.91
N LYS A 4 19.70 28.03 40.64
CA LYS A 4 20.15 26.68 40.27
C LYS A 4 19.04 25.61 40.25
N VAL A 5 17.76 25.99 40.17
CA VAL A 5 16.63 25.03 40.19
C VAL A 5 15.81 25.03 38.89
N ILE A 6 16.31 25.66 37.82
CA ILE A 6 15.63 25.68 36.50
C ILE A 6 16.45 24.84 35.50
N LEU A 7 16.99 23.70 35.93
CA LEU A 7 17.69 22.77 35.04
C LEU A 7 17.29 21.31 35.26
N PHE A 8 16.07 21.09 35.78
CA PHE A 8 15.45 19.76 35.84
C PHE A 8 14.17 19.65 34.99
N LEU A 9 13.79 20.71 34.26
CA LEU A 9 12.59 20.72 33.42
C LEU A 9 12.81 20.33 31.94
N PHE A 10 14.04 19.98 31.54
CA PHE A 10 14.36 19.63 30.14
C PHE A 10 14.84 18.18 29.91
N MET A 11 14.80 17.31 30.94
CA MET A 11 15.23 15.90 30.82
C MET A 11 14.14 14.88 31.19
N GLY A 12 12.86 15.25 31.07
CA GLY A 12 11.75 14.42 31.58
C GLY A 12 10.57 14.19 30.65
N PHE A 13 10.65 14.54 29.37
CA PHE A 13 9.61 14.21 28.37
C PHE A 13 10.23 13.53 27.14
N ILE A 14 10.92 12.41 27.37
CA ILE A 14 11.15 11.41 26.34
C ILE A 14 10.46 10.15 26.84
N CYS A 15 9.14 10.08 26.61
CA CYS A 15 8.30 8.87 26.58
C CYS A 15 6.82 9.30 26.55
N LEU A 16 6.41 10.01 25.49
CA LEU A 16 5.07 9.81 24.96
C LEU A 16 5.20 8.92 23.73
N GLN A 17 5.45 7.64 23.95
CA GLN A 17 5.00 6.63 23.00
C GLN A 17 3.48 6.46 23.18
N ALA A 18 2.74 7.49 22.80
CA ALA A 18 1.34 7.29 22.42
C ALA A 18 1.39 6.90 20.95
N ASN A 19 1.22 5.61 20.66
CA ASN A 19 0.48 5.11 19.49
C ASN A 19 0.54 3.57 19.51
N PRO A 20 -0.54 2.89 19.92
CA PRO A 20 -0.79 1.62 19.26
C PRO A 20 -2.27 1.32 18.98
N LEU A 21 -3.18 2.30 18.94
CA LEU A 21 -4.61 2.00 18.75
C LEU A 21 -5.20 2.43 17.39
N GLU A 22 -4.51 3.21 16.56
CA GLU A 22 -5.01 3.58 15.23
C GLU A 22 -3.93 3.65 14.13
N GLN A 23 -2.77 3.00 14.34
CA GLN A 23 -1.64 3.13 13.42
C GLN A 23 -1.98 2.60 12.01
N CYS A 24 -2.73 1.50 11.90
CA CYS A 24 -3.14 0.96 10.60
C CYS A 24 -4.24 1.78 9.91
N ASN A 25 -5.08 2.51 10.68
CA ASN A 25 -6.18 3.34 10.17
C ASN A 25 -5.82 4.84 10.07
N ASN A 26 -4.59 5.21 10.40
CA ASN A 26 -4.10 6.57 10.31
C ASN A 26 -4.18 7.09 8.86
N HIS A 27 -4.69 8.30 8.67
CA HIS A 27 -4.88 8.89 7.34
C HIS A 27 -3.62 8.90 6.46
N GLU A 28 -2.46 9.21 7.04
CA GLU A 28 -1.18 9.24 6.33
C GLU A 28 -0.74 7.83 5.91
N VAL A 29 -0.94 6.85 6.78
CA VAL A 29 -0.70 5.43 6.49
C VAL A 29 -1.58 4.95 5.33
N ILE A 30 -2.87 5.28 5.35
CA ILE A 30 -3.80 4.94 4.26
C ILE A 30 -3.42 5.63 2.95
N SER A 31 -3.03 6.90 3.01
CA SER A 31 -2.57 7.64 1.83
C SER A 31 -1.32 6.98 1.22
N ASN A 32 -0.31 6.70 2.06
CA ASN A 32 0.92 6.03 1.63
C ASN A 32 0.64 4.63 1.06
N LEU A 33 -0.32 3.90 1.62
CA LEU A 33 -0.71 2.59 1.11
C LEU A 33 -1.41 2.70 -0.27
N LYS A 34 -2.32 3.66 -0.44
CA LYS A 34 -3.03 3.91 -1.71
C LYS A 34 -2.10 4.29 -2.86
N GLU A 35 -0.99 4.96 -2.58
CA GLU A 35 0.02 5.29 -3.60
C GLU A 35 0.78 4.06 -4.10
N LYS A 36 0.98 3.05 -3.23
CA LYS A 36 1.82 1.86 -3.53
C LYS A 36 1.04 0.68 -4.07
N ILE A 37 -0.17 0.46 -3.58
CA ILE A 37 -1.02 -0.68 -3.96
C ILE A 37 -1.14 -0.82 -5.49
N PRO A 38 -1.41 0.23 -6.28
CA PRO A 38 -1.60 0.08 -7.72
C PRO A 38 -0.45 -0.65 -8.45
N SER A 39 0.80 -0.29 -8.16
CA SER A 39 1.94 -0.96 -8.81
C SER A 39 2.11 -2.40 -8.32
N GLU A 40 1.84 -2.66 -7.05
CA GLU A 40 1.91 -4.03 -6.50
C GLU A 40 0.79 -4.93 -7.05
N ILE A 41 -0.41 -4.39 -7.31
CA ILE A 41 -1.49 -5.13 -7.99
C ILE A 41 -1.05 -5.58 -9.39
N PHE A 42 -0.42 -4.70 -10.19
CA PHE A 42 0.07 -5.08 -11.52
C PHE A 42 1.16 -6.16 -11.47
N LYS A 43 2.08 -6.09 -10.49
CA LYS A 43 3.06 -7.16 -10.26
C LYS A 43 2.39 -8.48 -9.94
N ASN A 44 1.43 -8.47 -9.01
CA ASN A 44 0.69 -9.67 -8.63
C ASN A 44 -0.11 -10.24 -9.81
N MET A 45 -0.76 -9.42 -10.62
CA MET A 45 -1.43 -9.85 -11.85
C MET A 45 -0.46 -10.50 -12.84
N TYR A 46 0.74 -9.94 -13.03
CA TYR A 46 1.78 -10.56 -13.86
C TYR A 46 2.19 -11.94 -13.31
N GLU A 47 2.35 -12.07 -12.00
CA GLU A 47 2.68 -13.36 -11.38
C GLU A 47 1.59 -14.41 -11.59
N LEU A 48 0.32 -14.00 -11.58
CA LEU A 48 -0.84 -14.89 -11.80
C LEU A 48 -1.07 -15.25 -13.27
N SER A 49 -0.68 -14.38 -14.20
CA SER A 49 -0.98 -14.53 -15.64
C SER A 49 -0.27 -15.69 -16.35
N GLY A 50 0.77 -16.27 -15.75
CA GLY A 50 1.63 -17.26 -16.40
C GLY A 50 2.54 -16.69 -17.50
N PHE A 51 2.60 -15.37 -17.71
CA PHE A 51 3.45 -14.72 -18.72
C PHE A 51 4.93 -15.09 -18.58
N LYS A 52 5.42 -15.22 -17.35
CA LYS A 52 6.78 -15.68 -17.08
C LYS A 52 7.07 -17.05 -17.70
N ALA A 53 6.11 -17.98 -17.65
CA ALA A 53 6.25 -19.31 -18.26
C ALA A 53 6.23 -19.26 -19.79
N GLN A 54 5.65 -18.20 -20.36
CA GLN A 54 5.64 -17.91 -21.79
C GLN A 54 6.89 -17.15 -22.26
N GLY A 55 7.85 -16.87 -21.35
CA GLY A 55 9.08 -16.14 -21.66
C GLY A 55 8.91 -14.62 -21.73
N ILE A 56 7.77 -14.09 -21.29
CA ILE A 56 7.54 -12.64 -21.18
C ILE A 56 7.99 -12.21 -19.79
N ASP A 57 8.98 -11.29 -19.73
CA ASP A 57 9.44 -10.72 -18.48
C ASP A 57 8.56 -9.56 -17.99
N TYR A 58 8.79 -9.13 -16.74
CA TYR A 58 8.01 -8.07 -16.13
C TYR A 58 8.22 -6.71 -16.81
N GLU A 59 9.42 -6.42 -17.33
CA GLU A 59 9.70 -5.15 -18.02
C GLU A 59 8.88 -5.02 -19.31
N SER A 60 8.79 -6.12 -20.08
CA SER A 60 7.95 -6.21 -21.28
C SER A 60 6.48 -6.07 -20.94
N TYR A 61 6.01 -6.75 -19.89
CA TYR A 61 4.64 -6.61 -19.39
C TYR A 61 4.33 -5.17 -18.96
N GLU A 62 5.20 -4.54 -18.18
CA GLU A 62 5.04 -3.16 -17.71
C GLU A 62 4.99 -2.17 -18.89
N LYS A 63 5.80 -2.41 -19.94
CA LYS A 63 5.74 -1.62 -21.17
C LYS A 63 4.37 -1.73 -21.84
N SER A 64 3.80 -2.93 -21.96
CA SER A 64 2.44 -3.12 -22.49
C SER A 64 1.39 -2.40 -21.65
N MET A 65 1.52 -2.40 -20.32
CA MET A 65 0.61 -1.67 -19.44
C MET A 65 0.72 -0.15 -19.63
N LYS A 66 1.94 0.38 -19.83
CA LYS A 66 2.17 1.80 -20.15
C LYS A 66 1.54 2.20 -21.49
N GLU A 67 1.59 1.33 -22.49
CA GLU A 67 0.94 1.57 -23.79
C GLU A 67 -0.59 1.53 -23.67
N MET A 68 -1.13 0.57 -22.92
CA MET A 68 -2.56 0.47 -22.63
C MET A 68 -3.07 1.72 -21.89
N ALA A 69 -2.32 2.20 -20.89
CA ALA A 69 -2.64 3.41 -20.14
C ALA A 69 -2.81 4.64 -21.05
N LYS A 70 -1.88 4.82 -22.01
CA LYS A 70 -1.96 5.88 -23.01
C LYS A 70 -3.21 5.75 -23.89
N HIS A 71 -3.57 4.53 -24.29
CA HIS A 71 -4.78 4.29 -25.08
C HIS A 71 -6.05 4.73 -24.33
N TYR A 72 -6.09 4.54 -23.00
CA TYR A 72 -7.19 5.00 -22.14
C TYR A 72 -7.04 6.44 -21.61
N GLY A 73 -6.09 7.22 -22.15
CA GLY A 73 -5.88 8.62 -21.78
C GLY A 73 -5.35 8.82 -20.35
N LYS A 74 -4.63 7.85 -19.80
CA LYS A 74 -3.98 7.93 -18.48
C LYS A 74 -2.51 8.37 -18.61
N ILE A 75 -2.01 9.05 -17.57
CA ILE A 75 -0.62 9.51 -17.51
C ILE A 75 0.28 8.34 -17.12
N ASN A 76 -0.10 7.60 -16.06
CA ASN A 76 0.60 6.41 -15.60
C ASN A 76 -0.30 5.16 -15.69
N TYR A 77 0.31 3.99 -15.87
CA TYR A 77 -0.43 2.73 -15.88
C TYR A 77 -1.08 2.41 -14.53
N THR A 78 -0.46 2.85 -13.43
CA THR A 78 -1.03 2.75 -12.09
C THR A 78 -2.35 3.51 -11.95
N ASP A 79 -2.59 4.55 -12.74
CA ASP A 79 -3.85 5.32 -12.73
C ASP A 79 -5.03 4.53 -13.34
N MET A 80 -4.74 3.38 -13.96
CA MET A 80 -5.75 2.43 -14.39
C MET A 80 -6.33 1.64 -13.21
N ILE A 81 -5.68 1.62 -12.05
CA ILE A 81 -6.22 0.99 -10.85
C ILE A 81 -6.95 2.04 -10.01
N GLU A 82 -8.22 1.79 -9.74
CA GLU A 82 -9.01 2.54 -8.77
C GLU A 82 -9.18 1.72 -7.50
N ILE A 83 -8.73 2.27 -6.38
CA ILE A 83 -8.99 1.68 -5.07
C ILE A 83 -10.39 2.10 -4.60
N ASN A 84 -11.33 1.17 -4.66
CA ASN A 84 -12.73 1.39 -4.29
C ASN A 84 -12.86 1.48 -2.76
N SER A 85 -12.19 0.58 -2.03
CA SER A 85 -12.18 0.57 -0.57
C SER A 85 -10.94 -0.11 -0.02
N ILE A 86 -10.58 0.28 1.21
CA ILE A 86 -9.54 -0.35 2.03
C ILE A 86 -10.16 -0.60 3.41
N SER A 87 -10.05 -1.83 3.90
CA SER A 87 -10.43 -2.21 5.26
C SER A 87 -9.21 -2.76 5.97
N ASN A 88 -8.70 -2.05 6.98
CA ASN A 88 -7.50 -2.46 7.71
C ASN A 88 -7.81 -3.23 8.98
N PHE A 89 -6.87 -4.08 9.34
CA PHE A 89 -6.87 -4.93 10.50
C PHE A 89 -5.48 -4.83 11.15
N ASP A 90 -5.46 -4.53 12.44
CA ASP A 90 -4.22 -4.54 13.22
C ASP A 90 -3.80 -6.00 13.44
N LEU A 91 -2.57 -6.35 13.06
CA LEU A 91 -2.02 -7.69 13.35
C LEU A 91 -1.19 -7.65 14.64
N ASN A 92 -0.30 -6.67 14.76
CA ASN A 92 0.54 -6.43 15.93
C ASN A 92 0.96 -4.95 15.98
N SER A 93 1.93 -4.59 16.82
CA SER A 93 2.32 -3.20 17.08
C SER A 93 2.81 -2.41 15.85
N ASP A 94 3.38 -3.06 14.84
CA ASP A 94 3.92 -2.40 13.65
C ASP A 94 3.46 -3.02 12.34
N SER A 95 2.63 -4.06 12.40
CA SER A 95 2.19 -4.84 11.25
C SER A 95 0.68 -4.79 11.11
N CYS A 96 0.23 -4.58 9.88
CA CYS A 96 -1.14 -4.39 9.49
C CYS A 96 -1.49 -5.34 8.34
N MET A 97 -2.77 -5.66 8.22
CA MET A 97 -3.34 -6.29 7.03
C MET A 97 -4.46 -5.41 6.49
N ALA A 98 -4.57 -5.30 5.17
CA ALA A 98 -5.66 -4.60 4.51
C ALA A 98 -6.36 -5.53 3.51
N MET A 99 -7.69 -5.50 3.52
CA MET A 99 -8.48 -5.98 2.40
C MET A 99 -8.74 -4.81 1.46
N VAL A 100 -8.31 -4.95 0.21
CA VAL A 100 -8.32 -3.89 -0.80
C VAL A 100 -9.22 -4.31 -1.94
N ASN A 101 -10.32 -3.58 -2.12
CA ASN A 101 -11.17 -3.74 -3.30
C ASN A 101 -10.72 -2.72 -4.35
N ALA A 102 -10.41 -3.18 -5.56
CA ALA A 102 -9.99 -2.31 -6.64
C ALA A 102 -10.61 -2.67 -7.99
N THR A 103 -10.71 -1.66 -8.86
CA THR A 103 -11.20 -1.78 -10.24
C THR A 103 -10.09 -1.43 -11.22
N LEU A 104 -9.91 -2.26 -12.25
CA LEU A 104 -9.10 -1.91 -13.43
C LEU A 104 -9.94 -1.09 -14.42
N LYS A 105 -9.77 0.22 -14.37
CA LYS A 105 -10.37 1.19 -15.30
C LYS A 105 -9.85 0.92 -16.72
N GLY A 106 -10.78 0.85 -17.67
CA GLY A 106 -10.50 0.50 -19.08
C GLY A 106 -11.03 -0.88 -19.45
N GLU A 107 -10.94 -1.84 -18.51
CA GLU A 107 -11.53 -3.18 -18.66
C GLU A 107 -12.74 -3.43 -17.74
N ASN A 108 -12.99 -2.54 -16.77
CA ASN A 108 -14.07 -2.63 -15.76
C ASN A 108 -14.05 -3.94 -14.94
N ARG A 109 -12.88 -4.58 -14.82
CA ARG A 109 -12.67 -5.76 -13.97
C ARG A 109 -12.48 -5.36 -12.51
N LYS A 110 -13.08 -6.11 -11.59
CA LYS A 110 -12.96 -5.88 -10.15
C LYS A 110 -12.18 -7.00 -9.49
N GLY A 111 -11.43 -6.67 -8.45
CA GLY A 111 -10.69 -7.64 -7.68
C GLY A 111 -10.62 -7.27 -6.21
N LEU A 112 -10.36 -8.29 -5.40
CA LEU A 112 -10.11 -8.21 -3.98
C LEU A 112 -8.71 -8.74 -3.71
N TRP A 113 -7.90 -7.94 -3.03
CA TRP A 113 -6.55 -8.31 -2.61
C TRP A 113 -6.42 -8.23 -1.10
N SER A 114 -5.63 -9.14 -0.53
CA SER A 114 -5.12 -9.03 0.83
C SER A 114 -3.72 -8.45 0.77
N VAL A 115 -3.45 -7.41 1.56
CA VAL A 115 -2.17 -6.70 1.59
C VAL A 115 -1.64 -6.73 3.02
N ALA A 116 -0.51 -7.40 3.22
CA ALA A 116 0.23 -7.31 4.48
C ALA A 116 1.28 -6.20 4.38
N TYR A 117 1.34 -5.32 5.37
CA TYR A 117 2.28 -4.21 5.39
C TYR A 117 2.74 -3.85 6.80
N LYS A 118 3.92 -3.25 6.89
CA LYS A 118 4.46 -2.68 8.12
C LYS A 118 4.31 -1.16 8.14
N VAL A 119 4.10 -0.59 9.32
CA VAL A 119 4.09 0.85 9.55
C VAL A 119 5.27 1.21 10.45
N SER A 120 6.21 1.97 9.91
CA SER A 120 7.35 2.47 10.69
C SER A 120 7.05 3.82 11.36
N SER A 121 7.94 4.26 12.25
CA SER A 121 7.80 5.44 13.12
C SER A 121 7.50 6.78 12.42
N ALA A 122 7.65 6.86 11.10
CA ALA A 122 7.31 8.03 10.29
C ALA A 122 6.05 7.80 9.41
N ASN A 123 5.11 6.95 9.85
CA ASN A 123 3.91 6.55 9.10
C ASN A 123 4.20 5.97 7.69
N LYS A 124 5.46 5.62 7.42
CA LYS A 124 5.86 5.00 6.16
C LYS A 124 5.37 3.56 6.16
N THR A 125 4.70 3.20 5.08
CA THR A 125 4.23 1.85 4.82
C THR A 125 5.26 1.05 4.04
N GLU A 126 5.43 -0.21 4.39
CA GLU A 126 6.22 -1.17 3.60
C GLU A 126 5.34 -2.38 3.33
N ILE A 127 4.93 -2.58 2.08
CA ILE A 127 4.14 -3.74 1.69
C ILE A 127 5.07 -4.95 1.71
N SER A 128 4.77 -5.91 2.58
CA SER A 128 5.52 -7.15 2.71
C SER A 128 4.97 -8.27 1.84
N ASP A 129 3.65 -8.26 1.60
CA ASP A 129 2.98 -9.25 0.77
C ASP A 129 1.68 -8.68 0.18
N LEU A 130 1.32 -9.15 -1.01
CA LEU A 130 0.04 -8.84 -1.66
C LEU A 130 -0.45 -10.08 -2.42
N ALA A 131 -1.62 -10.57 -2.02
CA ALA A 131 -2.23 -11.76 -2.59
C ALA A 131 -3.61 -11.44 -3.17
N TYR A 132 -3.88 -11.94 -4.37
CA TYR A 132 -5.21 -11.95 -4.95
C TYR A 132 -6.11 -12.94 -4.21
N VAL A 133 -7.33 -12.51 -3.89
CA VAL A 133 -8.29 -13.30 -3.10
C VAL A 133 -9.48 -13.74 -3.96
N ASN A 134 -10.06 -12.82 -4.74
CA ASN A 134 -11.25 -13.11 -5.56
C ASN A 134 -11.54 -11.96 -6.56
N GLY A 135 -12.35 -12.21 -7.60
CA GLY A 135 -12.85 -11.21 -8.56
C GLY A 135 -12.84 -11.68 -10.01
N ASP A 136 -12.70 -10.75 -10.93
CA ASP A 136 -12.82 -10.96 -12.39
C ASP A 136 -11.45 -11.19 -13.08
N PHE A 137 -10.45 -11.61 -12.31
CA PHE A 137 -9.06 -11.79 -12.77
C PHE A 137 -8.62 -13.26 -12.78
N GLU A 138 -9.51 -14.20 -12.43
CA GLU A 138 -9.34 -15.64 -12.66
C GLU A 138 -9.48 -16.04 -14.14
#